data_AF-A0A560KHC9-F1
#
_entry.id   AF-A0A560KHC9-F1
#
_cell.length_a   1.000
_cell.length_b   1.000
_cell.length_c   1.000
_cell.angle_alpha   90.00
_cell.angle_beta   90.00
_cell.angle_gamma   90.00
#
_symmetry.space_group_name_H-M   'P 1'
#
loop_
_entity.id
_entity.type
_entity.pdbx_description
1 polymer ?
#
loop_
_entity_poly.entity_id
_entity_poly.type
_entity_poly.pdbx_seq_one_letter_code
_entity_poly.pdbx_strand_id
1 'polypeptide(L)'
;MMTKHYGLLLAAGLLGYTSVAFAAGRSEAQRDVEGYAVATCLVAQDQPYLKEQGYGWGETIVQGRGRDPVMLAPVRAAVTAALAKGDMPVARDEGNPQQGKALPVLYCGEIIDKPGVRAAITKVLAKLGNGR
;
A
#
# COMPACT_ATOMS: atom_id res chain seq x y z
N MET A 1 -12.12 2.88 -73.98
CA MET A 1 -11.79 4.27 -73.63
C MET A 1 -12.22 4.53 -72.20
N MET A 2 -11.38 5.26 -71.44
CA MET A 2 -11.63 5.89 -70.13
C MET A 2 -11.68 4.99 -68.88
N THR A 3 -11.02 5.25 -67.75
CA THR A 3 -9.81 6.03 -67.39
C THR A 3 -9.42 5.48 -66.01
N LYS A 4 -8.17 5.08 -65.78
CA LYS A 4 -7.67 4.70 -64.44
C LYS A 4 -7.41 5.99 -63.65
N HIS A 5 -8.05 6.13 -62.48
CA HIS A 5 -7.72 7.20 -61.54
C HIS A 5 -6.86 6.64 -60.41
N TYR A 6 -5.58 7.05 -60.44
CA TYR A 6 -4.67 7.01 -59.30
C TYR A 6 -5.11 8.06 -58.28
N GLY A 7 -5.18 7.69 -57.00
CA GLY A 7 -5.65 8.58 -55.94
C GLY A 7 -4.97 8.32 -54.60
N LEU A 8 -3.80 8.96 -54.44
CA LEU A 8 -3.28 9.57 -53.21
C LEU A 8 -3.08 8.69 -51.95
N LEU A 9 -1.81 8.37 -51.69
CA LEU A 9 -1.29 8.02 -50.37
C LEU A 9 -1.46 9.21 -49.40
N LEU A 10 -2.40 9.11 -48.46
CA LEU A 10 -2.48 9.98 -47.29
C LEU A 10 -1.64 9.38 -46.16
N ALA A 11 -0.34 9.70 -46.18
CA ALA A 11 0.51 9.65 -45.01
C ALA A 11 0.23 10.89 -44.15
N ALA A 12 -0.81 10.84 -43.31
CA ALA A 12 -1.04 11.84 -42.28
C ALA A 12 -0.46 11.31 -40.96
N GLY A 13 0.57 12.00 -40.48
CA GLY A 13 1.44 11.58 -39.39
C GLY A 13 0.69 11.17 -38.13
N LEU A 14 1.17 10.05 -37.57
CA LEU A 14 1.01 9.68 -36.17
C LEU A 14 1.54 10.83 -35.30
N LEU A 15 0.67 11.77 -34.94
CA LEU A 15 0.86 12.59 -33.76
C LEU A 15 0.79 11.64 -32.57
N GLY A 16 1.94 11.08 -32.21
CA GLY A 16 2.15 10.33 -30.98
C GLY A 16 1.92 11.27 -29.81
N TYR A 17 0.67 11.40 -29.38
CA TYR A 17 0.32 11.87 -28.05
C TYR A 17 0.87 10.84 -27.08
N THR A 18 2.12 11.02 -26.65
CA THR A 18 2.63 10.38 -25.44
C THR A 18 1.79 10.93 -24.30
N SER A 19 0.69 10.24 -24.01
CA SER A 19 -0.11 10.49 -22.82
C SER A 19 0.83 10.26 -21.65
N VAL A 20 1.27 11.33 -21.02
CA VAL A 20 1.98 11.25 -19.73
C VAL A 20 0.93 10.73 -18.75
N ALA A 21 0.88 9.42 -18.59
CA ALA A 21 0.05 8.79 -17.58
C ALA A 21 0.65 9.15 -16.22
N PHE A 22 0.14 10.22 -15.61
CA PHE A 22 0.42 10.48 -14.21
C PHE A 22 -0.06 9.28 -13.40
N ALA A 23 0.82 8.76 -12.53
CA ALA A 23 0.42 7.72 -11.60
C ALA A 23 -0.79 8.21 -10.80
N ALA A 24 -1.94 7.55 -10.98
CA ALA A 24 -3.12 7.89 -10.20
C ALA A 24 -2.79 7.71 -8.72
N GLY A 25 -3.00 8.76 -7.93
CA GLY A 25 -2.84 8.68 -6.48
C GLY A 25 -3.75 7.58 -5.92
N ARG A 26 -3.32 6.98 -4.80
CA ARG A 26 -4.16 6.02 -4.07
C ARG A 26 -5.51 6.65 -3.72
N SER A 27 -6.58 5.89 -3.85
CA SER A 27 -7.89 6.31 -3.34
C SER A 27 -7.84 6.50 -1.83
N GLU A 28 -8.76 7.29 -1.27
CA GLU A 28 -8.86 7.48 0.18
C GLU A 28 -9.04 6.14 0.91
N ALA A 29 -9.91 5.27 0.40
CA ALA A 29 -10.12 3.93 0.92
C ALA A 29 -8.81 3.12 0.91
N GLN A 30 -8.05 3.15 -0.20
CA GLN A 30 -6.76 2.47 -0.28
C GLN A 30 -5.77 3.02 0.74
N ARG A 31 -5.64 4.35 0.85
CA ARG A 31 -4.76 5.01 1.80
C ARG A 31 -5.12 4.63 3.25
N ASP A 32 -6.40 4.50 3.56
CA ASP A 32 -6.87 4.17 4.90
C ASP A 32 -6.60 2.71 5.26
N VAL A 33 -6.92 1.78 4.37
CA VAL A 33 -6.74 0.35 4.62
C VAL A 33 -5.25 0.00 4.71
N GLU A 34 -4.41 0.55 3.82
CA GLU A 34 -2.96 0.42 3.89
C GLU A 34 -2.40 1.11 5.15
N GLY A 35 -2.86 2.33 5.45
CA GLY A 35 -2.46 3.05 6.65
C GLY A 35 -2.83 2.33 7.94
N TYR A 36 -3.98 1.65 7.97
CA TYR A 36 -4.42 0.86 9.11
C TYR A 36 -3.52 -0.37 9.34
N ALA A 37 -3.01 -0.98 8.26
CA ALA A 37 -2.04 -2.06 8.37
C ALA A 37 -0.73 -1.58 9.01
N VAL A 38 -0.20 -0.43 8.57
CA VAL A 38 1.00 0.19 9.14
C VAL A 38 0.78 0.56 10.61
N ALA A 39 -0.33 1.22 10.92
CA ALA A 39 -0.72 1.58 12.28
C ALA A 39 -0.80 0.36 13.20
N THR A 40 -1.45 -0.71 12.74
CA THR A 40 -1.54 -1.98 13.48
C THR A 40 -0.16 -2.57 13.75
N CYS A 41 0.74 -2.53 12.75
CA CYS A 41 2.10 -3.01 12.93
C CYS A 41 2.86 -2.19 13.99
N LEU A 42 2.72 -0.86 13.97
CA LEU A 42 3.37 0.06 14.90
C LEU A 42 2.90 -0.15 16.35
N VAL A 43 1.61 -0.41 16.57
CA VAL A 43 1.04 -0.76 17.89
C VAL A 43 1.68 -2.02 18.47
N ALA A 44 2.13 -2.95 17.64
CA ALA A 44 2.75 -4.19 18.09
C ALA A 44 4.24 -4.05 18.45
N GLN A 45 4.86 -2.89 18.23
CA GLN A 45 6.29 -2.70 18.47
C GLN A 45 6.59 -2.45 19.96
N ASP A 46 7.81 -2.79 20.40
CA ASP A 46 8.19 -2.63 21.81
C ASP A 46 8.41 -1.17 22.22
N GLN A 47 8.82 -0.32 21.27
CA GLN A 47 9.12 1.09 21.53
C GLN A 47 7.84 1.89 21.86
N PRO A 48 7.74 2.53 23.04
CA PRO A 48 6.52 3.23 23.48
C PRO A 48 6.02 4.28 22.48
N TYR A 49 6.93 5.10 21.96
CA TYR A 49 6.59 6.13 20.97
C TYR A 49 5.98 5.53 19.69
N LEU A 50 6.51 4.41 19.19
CA LEU A 50 5.94 3.77 17.99
C LEU A 50 4.54 3.21 18.26
N LYS A 51 4.32 2.65 19.45
CA LYS A 51 3.02 2.20 19.92
C LYS A 51 1.98 3.32 19.90
N GLU A 52 2.32 4.46 20.50
CA GLU A 52 1.45 5.64 20.56
C GLU A 52 1.15 6.20 19.17
N GLN A 53 2.18 6.32 18.31
CA GLN A 53 2.00 6.77 16.93
C GLN A 53 1.11 5.81 16.13
N GLY A 54 1.29 4.50 16.30
CA GLY A 54 0.43 3.49 15.70
C GLY A 54 -1.01 3.60 16.16
N TYR A 55 -1.23 3.77 17.47
CA TYR A 55 -2.55 3.93 18.05
C TYR A 55 -3.26 5.18 17.51
N GLY A 56 -2.62 6.35 17.59
CA GLY A 56 -3.21 7.61 17.11
C GLY A 56 -3.51 7.58 15.60
N TRP A 57 -2.66 6.95 14.79
CA TRP A 57 -2.93 6.77 13.37
C TRP A 57 -4.14 5.85 13.14
N GLY A 58 -4.22 4.71 13.84
CA GLY A 58 -5.36 3.80 13.77
C GLY A 58 -6.68 4.49 14.13
N GLU A 59 -6.69 5.26 15.22
CA GLU A 59 -7.86 6.01 15.67
C GLU A 59 -8.27 7.11 14.68
N THR A 60 -7.32 7.79 14.04
CA THR A 60 -7.62 8.76 12.98
C THR A 60 -8.30 8.10 11.77
N ILE A 61 -8.05 6.82 11.50
CA ILE A 61 -8.72 6.07 10.43
C ILE A 61 -10.13 5.66 10.86
N VAL A 62 -10.25 5.06 12.04
CA VAL A 62 -11.52 4.50 12.52
C VAL A 62 -12.49 5.60 12.93
N GLN A 63 -12.06 6.47 13.85
CA GLN A 63 -12.91 7.52 14.39
C GLN A 63 -12.90 8.77 13.51
N GLY A 64 -11.72 9.20 13.06
CA GLY A 64 -11.58 10.45 12.30
C GLY A 64 -12.13 10.37 10.86
N ARG A 65 -12.03 9.19 10.22
CA ARG A 65 -12.46 8.96 8.83
C ARG A 65 -13.60 7.94 8.70
N GLY A 66 -14.15 7.47 9.82
CA GLY A 66 -15.35 6.64 9.85
C GLY A 66 -15.19 5.25 9.23
N ARG A 67 -13.98 4.67 9.25
CA ARG A 67 -13.79 3.29 8.77
C ARG A 67 -14.24 2.30 9.84
N ASP A 68 -15.16 1.41 9.47
CA ASP A 68 -15.66 0.37 10.37
C ASP A 68 -14.53 -0.58 10.82
N PRO A 69 -14.24 -0.69 12.12
CA PRO A 69 -13.20 -1.57 12.63
C PRO A 69 -13.48 -3.05 12.38
N VAL A 70 -14.75 -3.47 12.26
CA VAL A 70 -15.13 -4.85 11.91
C VAL A 70 -14.69 -5.15 10.48
N MET A 71 -14.87 -4.20 9.57
CA MET A 71 -14.42 -4.32 8.17
C MET A 71 -12.89 -4.37 8.05
N LEU A 72 -12.17 -3.72 8.96
CA LEU A 72 -10.70 -3.71 9.00
C LEU A 72 -10.09 -4.91 9.75
N ALA A 73 -10.89 -5.69 10.48
CA ALA A 73 -10.42 -6.85 11.25
C ALA A 73 -9.57 -7.87 10.44
N PRO A 74 -9.88 -8.19 9.17
CA PRO A 74 -9.04 -9.07 8.37
C PRO A 74 -7.63 -8.53 8.15
N VAL A 75 -7.46 -7.20 8.00
CA VAL A 75 -6.14 -6.58 7.84
C VAL A 75 -5.37 -6.68 9.15
N ARG A 76 -6.00 -6.38 10.28
CA ARG A 76 -5.38 -6.55 11.60
C ARG A 76 -4.88 -7.98 11.81
N ALA A 77 -5.73 -8.97 11.54
CA ALA A 77 -5.37 -10.38 11.69
C ALA A 77 -4.18 -10.78 10.79
N ALA A 78 -4.16 -10.31 9.53
CA ALA A 78 -3.06 -10.57 8.62
C ALA A 78 -1.73 -9.92 9.08
N VAL A 79 -1.79 -8.70 9.63
CA VAL A 79 -0.61 -8.03 10.20
C VAL A 79 -0.10 -8.77 11.43
N THR A 80 -0.98 -9.19 12.35
CA THR A 80 -0.60 -10.00 13.51
C THR A 80 0.07 -11.32 13.08
N ALA A 81 -0.47 -11.99 12.06
CA ALA A 81 0.12 -13.21 11.53
C ALA A 81 1.49 -12.98 10.85
N ALA A 82 1.69 -11.82 10.22
CA ALA A 82 2.98 -11.44 9.65
C ALA A 82 4.03 -11.17 10.73
N LEU A 83 3.66 -10.43 11.79
CA LEU A 83 4.52 -10.13 12.93
C LEU A 83 4.97 -11.40 13.66
N ALA A 84 4.08 -12.38 13.80
CA ALA A 84 4.38 -13.66 14.45
C ALA A 84 5.51 -14.46 13.78
N LYS A 85 5.86 -14.15 12.52
CA LYS A 85 6.99 -14.78 11.83
C LYS A 85 8.35 -14.29 12.30
N GLY A 86 8.42 -13.10 12.92
CA GLY A 86 9.67 -12.58 13.49
C GLY A 86 10.71 -12.09 12.47
N ASP A 87 10.33 -11.89 11.20
CA ASP A 87 11.23 -11.50 10.11
C ASP A 87 11.62 -9.99 10.14
N MET A 88 11.91 -9.44 11.32
CA MET A 88 12.25 -8.02 11.49
C MET A 88 13.62 -7.72 10.86
N PRO A 89 13.71 -6.79 9.88
CA PRO A 89 14.98 -6.37 9.31
C PRO A 89 15.88 -5.72 10.37
N VAL A 90 17.16 -6.02 10.25
CA VAL A 90 18.21 -5.51 11.14
C VAL A 90 19.26 -4.82 10.28
N ALA A 91 19.49 -3.52 10.51
CA ALA A 91 20.68 -2.84 9.98
C ALA A 91 21.89 -3.33 10.76
N ARG A 92 22.88 -3.89 10.06
CA ARG A 92 24.16 -4.28 10.65
C ARG A 92 25.16 -3.14 10.54
N ASP A 93 25.94 -2.95 11.58
CA ASP A 93 27.14 -2.12 11.52
C ASP A 93 28.27 -2.92 10.84
N GLU A 94 28.82 -2.39 9.74
CA GLU A 94 29.94 -3.02 9.02
C GLU A 94 31.22 -3.02 9.87
N GLY A 95 31.41 -2.02 10.73
CA GLY A 95 32.54 -1.93 11.67
C GLY A 95 32.34 -2.79 12.92
N ASN A 96 31.11 -3.21 13.21
CA ASN A 96 30.80 -4.12 14.32
C ASN A 96 29.62 -5.05 13.99
N PRO A 97 29.86 -6.16 13.26
CA PRO A 97 28.80 -7.03 12.74
C PRO A 97 27.89 -7.69 13.79
N GLN A 98 28.29 -7.70 15.06
CA GLN A 98 27.48 -8.21 16.17
C GLN A 98 26.48 -7.18 16.69
N GLN A 99 26.64 -5.90 16.36
CA GLN A 99 25.73 -4.83 16.71
C GLN A 99 24.74 -4.60 15.57
N GLY A 100 23.58 -5.24 15.69
CA GLY A 100 22.45 -5.06 14.78
C GLY A 100 21.38 -4.16 15.40
N LYS A 101 20.83 -3.23 14.62
CA LYS A 101 19.67 -2.43 15.02
C LYS A 101 18.43 -2.87 14.25
N ALA A 102 17.42 -3.36 14.98
CA ALA A 102 16.11 -3.65 14.40
C ALA A 102 15.51 -2.38 13.77
N LEU A 103 14.84 -2.54 12.63
CA LEU A 103 14.24 -1.44 11.85
C LEU A 103 12.71 -1.56 11.85
N PRO A 104 12.03 -1.36 12.98
CA PRO A 104 10.57 -1.51 13.09
C PRO A 104 9.80 -0.53 12.19
N VAL A 105 10.32 0.68 11.99
CA VAL A 105 9.71 1.66 11.09
C VAL A 105 9.74 1.19 9.64
N LEU A 106 10.87 0.63 9.19
CA LEU A 106 10.99 0.05 7.85
C LEU A 106 10.02 -1.12 7.69
N TYR A 107 10.06 -2.07 8.63
CA TYR A 107 9.20 -3.25 8.60
C TYR A 107 7.72 -2.89 8.55
N CYS A 108 7.28 -1.95 9.40
CA CYS A 108 5.89 -1.53 9.40
C CYS A 108 5.52 -0.70 8.16
N GLY A 109 6.46 0.06 7.58
CA GLY A 109 6.23 0.74 6.30
C GLY A 109 6.01 -0.23 5.14
N GLU A 110 6.72 -1.36 5.14
CA GLU A 110 6.67 -2.39 4.11
C GLU A 110 5.66 -3.52 4.43
N ILE A 111 4.96 -3.44 5.56
CA ILE A 111 4.03 -4.51 5.98
C ILE A 111 2.93 -4.77 4.94
N ILE A 112 2.55 -3.73 4.18
CA ILE A 112 1.55 -3.78 3.12
C ILE A 112 1.97 -4.64 1.93
N ASP A 113 3.28 -4.92 1.79
CA ASP A 113 3.84 -5.73 0.71
C ASP A 113 3.94 -7.21 1.10
N LYS A 114 3.74 -7.55 2.37
CA LYS A 114 3.68 -8.95 2.79
C LYS A 114 2.48 -9.63 2.12
N PRO A 115 2.63 -10.80 1.46
CA PRO A 115 1.57 -11.39 0.64
C PRO A 115 0.22 -11.55 1.34
N GLY A 116 0.22 -12.01 2.60
CA GLY A 116 -1.01 -12.18 3.38
C GLY A 116 -1.69 -10.85 3.74
N VAL A 117 -0.90 -9.82 4.02
CA VAL A 117 -1.41 -8.47 4.32
C VAL A 117 -1.95 -7.83 3.05
N ARG A 118 -1.21 -7.90 1.94
CA ARG A 118 -1.65 -7.43 0.62
C ARG A 118 -2.97 -8.07 0.21
N ALA A 119 -3.12 -9.39 0.36
CA ALA A 119 -4.35 -10.10 0.06
C ALA A 119 -5.53 -9.63 0.93
N ALA A 120 -5.30 -9.40 2.23
CA ALA A 120 -6.32 -8.87 3.13
C ALA A 120 -6.74 -7.44 2.76
N ILE A 121 -5.78 -6.57 2.43
CA ILE A 121 -6.03 -5.21 1.94
C ILE A 121 -6.90 -5.24 0.68
N THR A 122 -6.52 -6.02 -0.33
CA THR A 122 -7.30 -6.16 -1.58
C THR A 122 -8.72 -6.63 -1.31
N LYS A 123 -8.90 -7.62 -0.42
CA LYS A 123 -10.23 -8.11 -0.04
C LYS A 123 -11.10 -7.04 0.63
N VAL A 124 -10.52 -6.23 1.51
CA VAL A 124 -11.26 -5.13 2.16
C VAL A 124 -11.61 -4.04 1.15
N LEU A 125 -10.67 -3.66 0.28
CA LEU A 125 -10.91 -2.63 -0.75
C LEU A 125 -11.99 -3.04 -1.74
N ALA A 126 -12.06 -4.30 -2.16
CA ALA A 126 -13.13 -4.80 -3.01
C ALA A 126 -14.51 -4.60 -2.37
N LYS A 127 -14.63 -4.81 -1.05
CA LYS A 127 -15.90 -4.57 -0.33
C LYS A 127 -16.26 -3.08 -0.24
N LEU A 128 -15.26 -2.22 -0.04
CA LEU A 128 -15.46 -0.77 0.01
C LEU A 128 -15.82 -0.18 -1.35
N GLY A 129 -15.28 -0.74 -2.44
CA GLY A 129 -15.61 -0.34 -3.81
C GLY A 129 -17.00 -0.76 -4.27
N ASN A 130 -17.51 -1.87 -3.74
CA ASN A 130 -18.84 -2.42 -4.08
C ASN A 130 -20.00 -1.82 -3.25
N GLY A 131 -19.71 -0.87 -2.35
CA GLY A 131 -20.71 -0.21 -1.50
C GLY A 131 -21.18 1.16 -2.04
N ARG A 132 -21.01 1.43 -3.34
CA ARG A 132 -21.53 2.61 -4.03
C ARG A 132 -22.75 2.25 -4.86
#